data_AF-A0A0D0EBZ5-F1
#
_entry.id   AF-A0A0D0EBZ5-F1
#
_cell.length_a   1.000
_cell.length_b   1.000
_cell.length_c   1.000
_cell.angle_alpha   90.00
_cell.angle_beta   90.00
_cell.angle_gamma   90.00
#
_symmetry.space_group_name_H-M   'P 1'
#
loop_
_entity.id
_entity.type
_entity.pdbx_description
1 polymer ?
#
loop_
_entity_poly.entity_id
_entity_poly.type
_entity_poly.pdbx_seq_one_letter_code
_entity_poly.pdbx_strand_id
1 'polypeptide(L)'
;MGSIYNTPRTHPGMLTNIPFDLIHEVAGYLDSKASVLQLALSSKHLFLSLCPSLYCNVQLDSAQQCVATLSMLNIRPDIARHVRKLVIRFSPSSAIHSEDLNGCTVSSLVKCLASKLDSLHTFIWDAEEIPQCDDMWFALRMSCPRLRTVGTAYGAELPKSHSSLFQFKGLRGFLLSLKRGFYERYLDSDLQELPSESRLWDMLINRSPDLEELQIAGASFTSMQPVHPLCQAHWPRLHTLSLGDILLDWQPRVGVKPPFIAFLEAHPHLRSLRTSRAALNPALLPSLEQGSLSQLTHFGGAIEHLQGLANIHSQITSVALDEPLIVRDFAPLLVAGVLQGLKFLTELRVCFVFHSIYDGGSLIRSIVSACPGLTTLEVVCVRGPSFTIEKLAKVICALPRLRHLRVTLVRSRHEEPLSTCAALIARSNPRLYTFSITFIPPELSLPLSLGVEIGRTSGDPGHHYAETGNYVLRTDGHGLPTAVTCTERRTSRSLFSWLPTFPIPLVVPIISFGSTPRTTSQGMMKYCYTLDLRPGTKKHNGLGLVLERSAAGEEVRVLIVLMSLTGLALWGFFA
;
A
#
# COMPACT_ATOMS: atom_id res chain seq x y z
N MET A 1 -28.60 -52.20 35.45
CA MET A 1 -28.87 -51.49 34.18
C MET A 1 -28.03 -50.23 34.15
N GLY A 2 -26.84 -50.28 33.57
CA GLY A 2 -25.94 -49.16 33.38
C GLY A 2 -25.19 -49.37 32.07
N SER A 3 -25.67 -48.75 31.00
CA SER A 3 -25.09 -48.88 29.67
C SER A 3 -23.87 -47.98 29.56
N ILE A 4 -22.69 -48.59 29.63
CA ILE A 4 -21.40 -47.93 29.40
C ILE A 4 -21.26 -47.70 27.90
N TYR A 5 -21.58 -46.50 27.44
CA TYR A 5 -21.25 -46.07 26.08
C TYR A 5 -19.74 -45.83 26.00
N ASN A 6 -19.01 -46.83 25.50
CA ASN A 6 -17.63 -46.67 25.05
C ASN A 6 -17.63 -45.72 23.84
N THR A 7 -17.34 -44.45 24.07
CA THR A 7 -17.03 -43.51 23.00
C THR A 7 -15.71 -43.95 22.35
N PRO A 8 -15.64 -44.04 21.01
CA PRO A 8 -14.42 -44.42 20.32
C PRO A 8 -13.33 -43.40 20.66
N ARG A 9 -12.19 -43.89 21.16
CA ARG A 9 -10.97 -43.09 21.35
C ARG A 9 -10.54 -42.57 19.98
N THR A 10 -10.89 -41.34 19.67
CA THR A 10 -10.33 -40.62 18.53
C THR A 10 -8.85 -40.44 18.83
N HIS A 11 -8.00 -41.11 18.05
CA HIS A 11 -6.57 -40.87 18.10
C HIS A 11 -6.34 -39.36 17.91
N PRO A 12 -5.59 -38.69 18.81
CA PRO A 12 -5.30 -37.27 18.66
C PRO A 12 -4.71 -37.08 17.27
N GLY A 13 -5.39 -36.26 16.46
CA GLY A 13 -5.02 -36.06 15.07
C GLY A 13 -3.55 -35.64 14.99
N MET A 14 -2.81 -36.23 14.06
CA MET A 14 -1.36 -36.05 13.84
C MET A 14 -0.91 -34.57 13.87
N LEU A 15 -1.81 -33.64 13.52
CA LEU A 15 -1.60 -32.19 13.53
C LEU A 15 -1.42 -31.57 14.94
N THR A 16 -1.88 -32.23 16.00
CA THR A 16 -1.72 -31.74 17.39
C THR A 16 -0.31 -31.94 17.94
N ASN A 17 0.49 -32.81 17.32
CA ASN A 17 1.86 -33.08 17.74
C ASN A 17 2.90 -32.20 17.03
N ILE A 18 2.47 -31.31 16.11
CA ILE A 18 3.39 -30.43 15.39
C ILE A 18 3.83 -29.30 16.33
N PRO A 19 5.15 -29.10 16.54
CA PRO A 19 5.67 -27.97 17.29
C PRO A 19 5.16 -26.63 16.77
N PHE A 20 4.86 -25.72 17.69
CA PHE A 20 4.34 -24.39 17.41
C PHE A 20 5.24 -23.58 16.45
N ASP A 21 6.56 -23.73 16.58
CA ASP A 21 7.53 -23.06 15.72
C ASP A 21 7.39 -23.45 14.25
N LEU A 22 7.14 -24.74 13.96
CA LEU A 22 6.91 -25.21 12.59
C LEU A 22 5.58 -24.71 12.03
N ILE A 23 4.54 -24.61 12.86
CA ILE A 23 3.25 -24.05 12.45
C ILE A 23 3.41 -22.57 12.07
N HIS A 24 4.19 -21.83 12.85
CA HIS A 24 4.52 -20.43 12.55
C HIS A 24 5.39 -20.27 11.31
N GLU A 25 6.37 -21.15 11.11
CA GLU A 25 7.19 -21.17 9.90
C GLU A 25 6.31 -21.41 8.67
N VAL A 26 5.41 -22.40 8.70
CA VAL A 26 4.43 -22.64 7.62
C VAL A 26 3.56 -21.41 7.37
N ALA A 27 3.10 -20.74 8.42
CA ALA A 27 2.33 -19.51 8.27
C ALA A 27 3.15 -18.36 7.67
N GLY A 28 4.46 -18.31 7.93
CA GLY A 28 5.39 -17.38 7.32
C GLY A 28 5.55 -17.58 5.82
N TYR A 29 5.34 -18.80 5.31
CA TYR A 29 5.33 -19.12 3.88
C TYR A 29 3.96 -18.88 3.19
N LEU A 30 2.90 -18.54 3.94
CA LEU A 30 1.61 -18.23 3.34
C LEU A 30 1.54 -16.75 2.96
N ASP A 31 1.49 -16.49 1.66
CA ASP A 31 1.49 -15.13 1.09
C ASP A 31 0.30 -14.25 1.56
N SER A 32 -0.78 -14.85 2.04
CA SER A 32 -2.00 -14.12 2.41
C SER A 32 -2.50 -14.46 3.82
N LYS A 33 -2.90 -13.43 4.57
CA LYS A 33 -3.58 -13.60 5.86
C LYS A 33 -4.88 -14.42 5.75
N ALA A 34 -5.53 -14.38 4.59
CA ALA A 34 -6.71 -15.20 4.33
C ALA A 34 -6.36 -16.70 4.29
N SER A 35 -5.22 -17.07 3.70
CA SER A 35 -4.70 -18.44 3.71
C SER A 35 -4.33 -18.88 5.12
N VAL A 36 -3.66 -18.01 5.89
CA VAL A 36 -3.35 -18.28 7.31
C VAL A 36 -4.64 -18.48 8.11
N LEU A 37 -5.67 -17.66 7.85
CA LEU A 37 -6.97 -17.78 8.51
C LEU A 37 -7.68 -19.07 8.13
N GLN A 38 -7.69 -19.45 6.85
CA GLN A 38 -8.27 -20.72 6.40
C GLN A 38 -7.56 -21.92 7.06
N LEU A 39 -6.23 -21.87 7.17
CA LEU A 39 -5.46 -22.88 7.89
C LEU A 39 -5.83 -22.90 9.38
N ALA A 40 -5.91 -21.72 10.02
CA ALA A 40 -6.31 -21.58 11.42
C ALA A 40 -7.71 -22.14 11.69
N LEU A 41 -8.66 -21.92 10.78
CA LEU A 41 -10.05 -22.39 10.90
C LEU A 41 -10.20 -23.91 10.74
N SER A 42 -9.17 -24.61 10.25
CA SER A 42 -9.22 -26.07 10.11
C SER A 42 -9.17 -26.83 11.44
N SER A 43 -8.65 -26.21 12.51
CA SER A 43 -8.57 -26.82 13.85
C SER A 43 -8.46 -25.78 14.95
N LYS A 44 -9.09 -26.02 16.10
CA LYS A 44 -8.96 -25.15 17.30
C LYS A 44 -7.51 -25.00 17.77
N HIS A 45 -6.71 -26.08 17.67
CA HIS A 45 -5.29 -26.05 18.04
C HIS A 45 -4.49 -25.15 17.10
N LEU A 46 -4.72 -25.27 15.79
CA LEU A 46 -4.09 -24.43 14.78
C LEU A 46 -4.54 -22.98 14.93
N PHE A 47 -5.81 -22.73 15.25
CA PHE A 47 -6.30 -21.39 15.52
C PHE A 47 -5.54 -20.72 16.65
N LEU A 48 -5.47 -21.37 17.82
CA LEU A 48 -4.71 -20.84 18.96
C LEU A 48 -3.22 -20.67 18.64
N SER A 49 -2.66 -21.60 17.86
CA SER A 49 -1.26 -21.56 17.47
C SER A 49 -0.94 -20.41 16.51
N LEU A 50 -1.87 -20.12 15.59
CA LEU A 50 -1.72 -19.12 14.54
C LEU A 50 -2.26 -17.75 14.92
N CYS A 51 -2.96 -17.61 16.06
CA CYS A 51 -3.44 -16.31 16.55
C CYS A 51 -2.34 -15.23 16.57
N PRO A 52 -1.11 -15.49 17.05
CA PRO A 52 -0.04 -14.51 17.00
C PRO A 52 0.30 -14.06 15.58
N SER A 53 0.38 -14.99 14.62
CA SER A 53 0.66 -14.64 13.21
C SER A 53 -0.49 -13.88 12.54
N LEU A 54 -1.73 -14.22 12.88
CA LEU A 54 -2.92 -13.58 12.30
C LEU A 54 -3.08 -12.14 12.76
N TYR A 55 -2.85 -11.90 14.06
CA TYR A 55 -3.15 -10.63 14.71
C TYR A 55 -1.91 -9.81 15.06
N CYS A 56 -0.68 -10.24 14.73
CA CYS A 56 0.52 -9.44 14.98
C CYS A 56 0.45 -8.06 14.34
N ASN A 57 -0.15 -7.94 13.17
CA ASN A 57 -0.30 -6.68 12.44
C ASN A 57 -1.77 -6.46 12.10
N VAL A 58 -2.44 -5.57 12.82
CA VAL A 58 -3.83 -5.19 12.61
C VAL A 58 -3.86 -3.83 11.92
N GLN A 59 -4.42 -3.79 10.73
CA GLN A 59 -4.69 -2.57 9.98
C GLN A 59 -6.19 -2.46 9.76
N LEU A 60 -6.73 -1.30 10.09
CA LEU A 60 -8.16 -1.00 10.01
C LEU A 60 -8.27 0.20 9.08
N ASP A 61 -9.03 0.10 8.00
CA ASP A 61 -9.05 1.12 6.91
C ASP A 61 -10.39 1.88 6.82
N SER A 62 -11.37 1.53 7.66
CA SER A 62 -12.65 2.25 7.75
C SER A 62 -13.11 2.40 9.20
N ALA A 63 -13.91 3.44 9.47
CA ALA A 63 -14.47 3.68 10.81
C ALA A 63 -15.30 2.50 11.33
N GLN A 64 -16.14 1.90 10.48
CA GLN A 64 -16.95 0.73 10.85
C GLN A 64 -16.07 -0.47 11.20
N GLN A 65 -15.04 -0.75 10.40
CA GLN A 65 -14.07 -1.81 10.68
C GLN A 65 -13.30 -1.51 11.97
N CYS A 66 -12.93 -0.25 12.22
CA CYS A 66 -12.28 0.18 13.46
C CYS A 66 -13.17 -0.15 14.66
N VAL A 67 -14.41 0.34 14.68
CA VAL A 67 -15.34 0.12 15.79
C VAL A 67 -15.59 -1.38 16.02
N ALA A 68 -15.91 -2.14 14.96
CA ALA A 68 -16.19 -3.56 15.07
C ALA A 68 -14.97 -4.35 15.57
N THR A 69 -13.79 -4.11 14.99
CA THR A 69 -12.58 -4.88 15.31
C THR A 69 -12.02 -4.50 16.68
N LEU A 70 -11.97 -3.20 17.03
CA LEU A 70 -11.51 -2.76 18.34
C LEU A 70 -12.45 -3.23 19.45
N SER A 71 -13.77 -3.24 19.22
CA SER A 71 -14.74 -3.80 20.17
C SER A 71 -14.52 -5.30 20.36
N MET A 72 -14.30 -6.05 19.27
CA MET A 72 -13.98 -7.47 19.34
C MET A 72 -12.69 -7.71 20.13
N LEU A 73 -11.62 -6.96 19.86
CA LEU A 73 -10.36 -7.08 20.59
C LEU A 73 -10.52 -6.71 22.07
N ASN A 74 -11.37 -5.73 22.38
CA ASN A 74 -11.66 -5.37 23.76
C ASN A 74 -12.39 -6.50 24.50
N ILE A 75 -13.31 -7.20 23.82
CA ILE A 75 -14.00 -8.37 24.38
C ILE A 75 -13.04 -9.57 24.51
N ARG A 76 -12.05 -9.67 23.63
CA ARG A 76 -11.12 -10.81 23.51
C ARG A 76 -9.66 -10.44 23.83
N PRO A 77 -9.31 -10.31 25.13
CA PRO A 77 -7.93 -10.04 25.56
C PRO A 77 -6.96 -11.19 25.25
N ASP A 78 -7.48 -12.40 24.98
CA ASP A 78 -6.73 -13.54 24.46
C ASP A 78 -6.17 -13.25 23.06
N ILE A 79 -6.90 -12.53 22.21
CA ILE A 79 -6.38 -12.07 20.92
C ILE A 79 -5.56 -10.79 21.08
N ALA A 80 -6.10 -9.80 21.81
CA ALA A 80 -5.52 -8.45 21.86
C ALA A 80 -4.04 -8.43 22.27
N ARG A 81 -3.65 -9.31 23.20
CA ARG A 81 -2.26 -9.47 23.64
C ARG A 81 -1.26 -9.80 22.54
N HIS A 82 -1.74 -10.32 21.40
CA HIS A 82 -0.91 -10.69 20.27
C HIS A 82 -0.70 -9.55 19.27
N VAL A 83 -1.43 -8.45 19.42
CA VAL A 83 -1.31 -7.28 18.54
C VAL A 83 0.01 -6.57 18.81
N ARG A 84 0.89 -6.59 17.82
CA ARG A 84 2.23 -5.99 17.87
C ARG A 84 2.30 -4.65 17.14
N LYS A 85 1.60 -4.56 16.01
CA LYS A 85 1.41 -3.36 15.20
C LYS A 85 -0.09 -3.10 15.02
N LEU A 86 -0.54 -1.92 15.41
CA LEU A 86 -1.91 -1.45 15.20
C LEU A 86 -1.86 -0.17 14.36
N VAL A 87 -2.48 -0.23 13.17
CA VAL A 87 -2.60 0.90 12.25
C VAL A 87 -4.08 1.24 12.08
N ILE A 88 -4.45 2.47 12.41
CA ILE A 88 -5.81 2.98 12.28
C ILE A 88 -5.82 3.97 11.13
N ARG A 89 -6.53 3.63 10.07
CA ARG A 89 -6.76 4.44 8.87
C ARG A 89 -8.26 4.54 8.68
N PHE A 90 -8.75 5.74 8.47
CA PHE A 90 -10.08 5.94 7.92
C PHE A 90 -10.12 7.34 7.32
N SER A 91 -10.65 7.42 6.11
CA SER A 91 -10.98 8.70 5.51
C SER A 91 -12.41 9.07 5.90
N PRO A 92 -12.71 10.34 6.16
CA PRO A 92 -14.08 10.80 6.21
C PRO A 92 -14.75 10.46 4.89
N SER A 93 -15.80 9.64 4.96
CA SER A 93 -16.74 9.53 3.84
C SER A 93 -17.36 10.92 3.72
N SER A 94 -17.36 11.51 2.53
CA SER A 94 -17.72 12.91 2.15
C SER A 94 -19.10 13.46 2.60
N ALA A 95 -19.73 12.86 3.60
CA ALA A 95 -20.98 13.26 4.21
C ALA A 95 -20.67 14.11 5.46
N ILE A 96 -20.66 15.43 5.20
CA ILE A 96 -20.27 16.62 5.97
C ILE A 96 -20.69 16.67 7.47
N HIS A 97 -21.47 15.72 8.00
CA HIS A 97 -22.03 15.82 9.35
C HIS A 97 -21.90 14.57 10.25
N SER A 98 -21.30 13.46 9.79
CA SER A 98 -21.15 12.23 10.61
C SER A 98 -19.71 11.94 11.06
N GLU A 99 -18.79 12.84 10.74
CA GLU A 99 -17.35 12.56 10.71
C GLU A 99 -16.71 12.61 12.10
N ASP A 100 -17.10 13.59 12.94
CA ASP A 100 -16.52 13.77 14.29
C ASP A 100 -16.81 12.62 15.24
N LEU A 101 -18.01 12.03 15.15
CA LEU A 101 -18.45 10.97 16.07
C LEU A 101 -17.60 9.70 15.94
N ASN A 102 -17.07 9.44 14.75
CA ASN A 102 -16.24 8.26 14.50
C ASN A 102 -14.86 8.40 15.15
N GLY A 103 -14.22 9.57 15.07
CA GLY A 103 -12.90 9.83 15.67
C GLY A 103 -12.90 9.69 17.19
N CYS A 104 -13.90 10.28 17.86
CA CYS A 104 -14.09 10.16 19.31
C CYS A 104 -14.33 8.69 19.72
N THR A 105 -15.22 7.99 19.02
CA THR A 105 -15.56 6.59 19.33
C THR A 105 -14.35 5.68 19.18
N VAL A 106 -13.61 5.79 18.06
CA VAL A 106 -12.43 4.97 17.79
C VAL A 106 -11.32 5.26 18.80
N SER A 107 -11.03 6.53 19.12
CA SER A 107 -10.00 6.88 20.10
C SER A 107 -10.36 6.41 21.52
N SER A 108 -11.63 6.49 21.91
CA SER A 108 -12.14 5.93 23.18
C SER A 108 -12.01 4.40 23.25
N LEU A 109 -12.29 3.69 22.15
CA LEU A 109 -12.09 2.24 22.07
C LEU A 109 -10.61 1.86 22.20
N VAL A 110 -9.70 2.61 21.57
CA VAL A 110 -8.25 2.39 21.71
C VAL A 110 -7.81 2.64 23.15
N LYS A 111 -8.30 3.71 23.79
CA LYS A 111 -8.04 4.00 25.22
C LYS A 111 -8.43 2.81 26.10
N CYS A 112 -9.63 2.26 25.92
CA CYS A 112 -10.10 1.09 26.66
C CYS A 112 -9.29 -0.18 26.36
N LEU A 113 -8.86 -0.34 25.10
CA LEU A 113 -8.12 -1.50 24.64
C LEU A 113 -6.65 -1.50 25.10
N ALA A 114 -6.05 -0.33 25.36
CA ALA A 114 -4.62 -0.17 25.65
C ALA A 114 -4.10 -1.11 26.77
N SER A 115 -4.88 -1.34 27.82
CA SER A 115 -4.51 -2.26 28.92
C SER A 115 -4.38 -3.73 28.52
N LYS A 116 -4.89 -4.10 27.33
CA LYS A 116 -4.89 -5.47 26.78
C LYS A 116 -3.87 -5.65 25.65
N LEU A 117 -3.13 -4.60 25.30
CA LEU A 117 -2.17 -4.54 24.19
C LEU A 117 -0.72 -4.63 24.70
N ASP A 118 -0.43 -5.62 25.55
CA ASP A 118 0.87 -5.80 26.21
C ASP A 118 2.06 -5.98 25.24
N SER A 119 1.81 -6.58 24.07
CA SER A 119 2.83 -6.80 23.03
C SER A 119 2.92 -5.69 21.99
N LEU A 120 2.14 -4.61 22.12
CA LEU A 120 2.11 -3.53 21.14
C LEU A 120 3.44 -2.77 21.14
N HIS A 121 4.13 -2.80 20.00
CA HIS A 121 5.38 -2.07 19.77
C HIS A 121 5.22 -0.92 18.79
N THR A 122 4.24 -0.98 17.89
CA THR A 122 3.96 0.07 16.90
C THR A 122 2.49 0.44 16.92
N PHE A 123 2.21 1.72 17.14
CA PHE A 123 0.87 2.29 16.99
C PHE A 123 0.91 3.44 16.01
N ILE A 124 0.07 3.40 14.98
CA ILE A 124 0.00 4.44 13.96
C ILE A 124 -1.45 4.90 13.84
N TRP A 125 -1.68 6.17 14.13
CA TRP A 125 -2.92 6.86 13.82
C TRP A 125 -2.75 7.63 12.51
N ASP A 126 -3.34 7.10 11.43
CA ASP A 126 -3.25 7.60 10.06
C ASP A 126 -4.66 7.89 9.51
N ALA A 127 -5.49 8.56 10.31
CA ALA A 127 -6.76 9.13 9.90
C ALA A 127 -6.60 10.56 9.37
N GLU A 128 -7.67 11.15 8.82
CA GLU A 128 -7.63 12.53 8.31
C GLU A 128 -7.42 13.57 9.42
N GLU A 129 -7.96 13.30 10.61
CA GLU A 129 -7.82 14.15 11.79
C GLU A 129 -7.09 13.45 12.94
N ILE A 130 -6.55 14.23 13.86
CA ILE A 130 -5.90 13.75 15.09
C ILE A 130 -6.91 13.08 16.05
N PRO A 131 -6.51 12.16 16.95
CA PRO A 131 -7.43 11.64 17.95
C PRO A 131 -8.02 12.76 18.81
N GLN A 132 -9.35 12.87 18.82
CA GLN A 132 -10.07 13.87 19.62
C GLN A 132 -9.91 13.64 21.14
N CYS A 133 -9.66 12.39 21.56
CA CYS A 133 -9.43 12.04 22.96
C CYS A 133 -7.94 11.88 23.27
N ASP A 134 -7.30 12.91 23.84
CA ASP A 134 -5.87 12.89 24.20
C ASP A 134 -5.52 11.80 25.23
N ASP A 135 -6.47 11.43 26.10
CA ASP A 135 -6.32 10.34 27.07
C ASP A 135 -5.95 9.01 26.40
N MET A 136 -6.23 8.84 25.11
CA MET A 136 -5.79 7.68 24.34
C MET A 136 -4.26 7.58 24.32
N TRP A 137 -3.56 8.69 24.06
CA TRP A 137 -2.10 8.73 24.06
C TRP A 137 -1.53 8.44 25.45
N PHE A 138 -2.17 8.99 26.48
CA PHE A 138 -1.83 8.69 27.87
C PHE A 138 -2.00 7.20 28.19
N ALA A 139 -3.13 6.59 27.83
CA ALA A 139 -3.41 5.18 28.07
C ALA A 139 -2.42 4.26 27.35
N LEU A 140 -2.09 4.55 26.09
CA LEU A 140 -1.06 3.82 25.33
C LEU A 140 0.30 3.92 26.01
N ARG A 141 0.70 5.12 26.44
CA ARG A 141 1.99 5.32 27.14
C ARG A 141 2.08 4.55 28.46
N MET A 142 0.99 4.53 29.24
CA MET A 142 0.96 3.89 30.55
C MET A 142 0.78 2.37 30.48
N SER A 143 0.07 1.87 29.46
CA SER A 143 -0.34 0.46 29.38
C SER A 143 0.49 -0.38 28.41
N CYS A 144 1.17 0.24 27.45
CA CYS A 144 1.94 -0.46 26.42
C CYS A 144 3.46 -0.23 26.61
N PRO A 145 4.13 -0.93 27.55
CA PRO A 145 5.54 -0.68 27.88
C PRO A 145 6.52 -1.01 26.73
N ARG A 146 6.06 -1.80 25.75
CA ARG A 146 6.82 -2.18 24.55
C ARG A 146 6.66 -1.20 23.39
N LEU A 147 5.80 -0.18 23.51
CA LEU A 147 5.52 0.78 22.45
C LEU A 147 6.76 1.65 22.18
N ARG A 148 7.39 1.44 21.02
CA ARG A 148 8.61 2.15 20.59
C ARG A 148 8.41 2.95 19.31
N THR A 149 7.38 2.63 18.53
CA THR A 149 7.05 3.36 17.30
C THR A 149 5.68 3.99 17.42
N VAL A 150 5.62 5.31 17.30
CA VAL A 150 4.37 6.07 17.34
C VAL A 150 4.22 6.82 16.03
N GLY A 151 3.05 6.70 15.42
CA GLY A 151 2.65 7.45 14.25
C GLY A 151 1.40 8.27 14.51
N THR A 152 1.37 9.51 14.02
CA THR A 152 0.18 10.36 14.05
C THR A 152 -0.01 11.11 12.73
N ALA A 153 -1.18 11.69 12.56
CA ALA A 153 -1.51 12.52 11.42
C ALA A 153 -2.05 13.87 11.90
N TYR A 154 -1.65 14.95 11.23
CA TYR A 154 -2.19 16.30 11.46
C TYR A 154 -3.18 16.61 10.34
N GLY A 155 -4.42 16.86 10.73
CA GLY A 155 -5.50 17.31 9.86
C GLY A 155 -5.75 18.80 10.03
N ALA A 156 -7.02 19.21 9.92
CA ALA A 156 -7.43 20.56 10.24
C ALA A 156 -7.22 20.90 11.73
N GLU A 157 -7.18 19.89 12.61
CA GLU A 157 -6.85 20.07 14.02
C GLU A 157 -5.40 19.69 14.35
N LEU A 158 -4.79 20.51 15.20
CA LEU A 158 -3.45 20.27 15.75
C LEU A 158 -3.53 19.72 17.17
N PRO A 159 -2.55 18.90 17.59
CA PRO A 159 -2.46 18.48 18.98
C PRO A 159 -2.33 19.70 19.89
N LYS A 160 -3.08 19.69 20.99
CA LYS A 160 -2.92 20.68 22.07
C LYS A 160 -1.46 20.65 22.55
N SER A 161 -0.90 21.80 22.94
CA SER A 161 0.49 21.86 23.43
C SER A 161 0.74 20.92 24.63
N HIS A 162 -0.27 20.68 25.47
CA HIS A 162 -0.18 19.74 26.60
C HIS A 162 -0.54 18.28 26.25
N SER A 163 -0.65 17.95 24.96
CA SER A 163 -0.98 16.60 24.51
C SER A 163 -0.01 15.56 25.09
N SER A 164 -0.58 14.44 25.52
CA SER A 164 0.17 13.29 26.02
C SER A 164 1.02 12.62 24.93
N LEU A 165 0.74 12.92 23.65
CA LEU A 165 1.58 12.54 22.51
C LEU A 165 3.03 13.00 22.69
N PHE A 166 3.27 14.23 23.17
CA PHE A 166 4.63 14.76 23.33
C PHE A 166 5.34 14.24 24.59
N GLN A 167 4.71 13.36 25.36
CA GLN A 167 5.25 12.79 26.59
C GLN A 167 5.86 11.40 26.41
N PHE A 168 5.83 10.84 25.20
CA PHE A 168 6.55 9.62 24.89
C PHE A 168 8.07 9.82 25.04
N LYS A 169 8.78 8.76 25.40
CA LYS A 169 10.24 8.76 25.62
C LYS A 169 10.84 7.46 25.10
N GLY A 170 12.10 7.52 24.67
CA GLY A 170 12.80 6.36 24.14
C GLY A 170 12.06 5.74 22.95
N LEU A 171 11.54 6.59 22.06
CA LEU A 171 11.00 6.15 20.77
C LEU A 171 12.15 5.67 19.88
N ARG A 172 11.89 4.59 19.14
CA ARG A 172 12.74 4.11 18.06
C ARG A 172 12.21 4.53 16.70
N GLY A 173 10.89 4.68 16.56
CA GLY A 173 10.30 5.14 15.32
C GLY A 173 9.28 6.25 15.56
N PHE A 174 9.28 7.25 14.69
CA PHE A 174 8.25 8.28 14.69
C PHE A 174 7.76 8.56 13.27
N LEU A 175 6.44 8.56 13.09
CA LEU A 175 5.78 8.89 11.83
C LEU A 175 4.83 10.08 12.02
N LEU A 176 4.96 11.09 11.18
CA LEU A 176 4.04 12.22 11.11
C LEU A 176 3.53 12.37 9.68
N SER A 177 2.21 12.28 9.50
CA SER A 177 1.55 12.50 8.22
C SER A 177 0.73 13.78 8.24
N LEU A 178 1.06 14.75 7.41
CA LEU A 178 0.30 15.98 7.24
C LEU A 178 -0.78 15.77 6.18
N LYS A 179 -2.05 15.86 6.59
CA LYS A 179 -3.23 15.57 5.78
C LYS A 179 -3.76 16.81 5.08
N ARG A 180 -4.79 16.65 4.24
CA ARG A 180 -5.30 17.75 3.42
C ARG A 180 -5.86 18.89 4.28
N GLY A 181 -6.61 18.54 5.34
CA GLY A 181 -7.17 19.53 6.26
C GLY A 181 -6.12 20.43 6.93
N PHE A 182 -4.89 19.95 7.11
CA PHE A 182 -3.79 20.75 7.62
C PHE A 182 -3.49 21.92 6.67
N TYR A 183 -3.29 21.63 5.38
CA TYR A 183 -2.98 22.67 4.40
C TYR A 183 -4.14 23.65 4.21
N GLU A 184 -5.37 23.16 4.13
CA GLU A 184 -6.54 24.02 3.93
C GLU A 184 -6.72 25.04 5.05
N ARG A 185 -6.34 24.71 6.29
CA ARG A 185 -6.48 25.60 7.44
C ARG A 185 -5.26 26.48 7.68
N TYR A 186 -4.06 25.96 7.41
CA TYR A 186 -2.81 26.55 7.87
C TYR A 186 -1.96 27.18 6.74
N LEU A 187 -2.31 27.03 5.46
CA LEU A 187 -1.56 27.65 4.35
C LEU A 187 -1.66 29.19 4.30
N ASP A 188 -2.84 29.75 4.58
CA ASP A 188 -3.12 31.19 4.43
C ASP A 188 -2.85 32.00 5.70
N SER A 189 -2.72 31.32 6.84
CA SER A 189 -2.36 31.99 8.07
C SER A 189 -0.85 32.25 8.03
N ASP A 190 -0.41 33.50 8.17
CA ASP A 190 0.98 33.88 8.43
C ASP A 190 1.39 33.32 9.81
N LEU A 191 1.49 32.00 9.91
CA LEU A 191 1.53 31.29 11.18
C LEU A 191 2.83 31.61 11.90
N GLN A 192 2.66 32.50 12.87
CA GLN A 192 3.40 32.53 14.10
C GLN A 192 3.54 31.10 14.64
N GLU A 193 4.79 30.70 14.92
CA GLU A 193 5.26 29.38 15.38
C GLU A 193 4.17 28.45 15.92
N LEU A 194 3.99 27.26 15.31
CA LEU A 194 3.03 26.28 15.82
C LEU A 194 3.42 25.89 17.27
N PRO A 195 2.56 26.13 18.28
CA PRO A 195 2.92 25.98 19.68
C PRO A 195 3.23 24.53 20.09
N SER A 196 2.88 23.56 19.25
CA SER A 196 3.16 22.13 19.42
C SER A 196 4.52 21.69 18.90
N GLU A 197 5.17 22.46 18.01
CA GLU A 197 6.42 22.04 17.37
C GLU A 197 7.58 21.94 18.35
N SER A 198 7.74 22.91 19.25
CA SER A 198 8.80 22.88 20.27
C SER A 198 8.77 21.59 21.11
N ARG A 199 7.57 21.11 21.45
CA ARG A 199 7.36 19.88 22.24
C ARG A 199 7.51 18.61 21.42
N LEU A 200 7.14 18.65 20.15
CA LEU A 200 7.44 17.57 19.20
C LEU A 200 8.95 17.38 19.11
N TRP A 201 9.70 18.45 18.86
CA TRP A 201 11.15 18.39 18.76
C TRP A 201 11.82 18.02 20.09
N ASP A 202 11.35 18.51 21.24
CA ASP A 202 11.83 18.06 22.55
C ASP A 202 11.65 16.54 22.74
N MET A 203 10.50 16.01 22.34
CA MET A 203 10.21 14.57 22.40
C MET A 203 11.16 13.76 21.50
N LEU A 204 11.40 14.22 20.27
CA LEU A 204 12.21 13.50 19.29
C LEU A 204 13.71 13.61 19.58
N ILE A 205 14.20 14.80 19.91
CA ILE A 205 15.63 15.10 20.06
C ILE A 205 16.09 14.75 21.47
N ASN A 206 15.45 15.31 22.50
CA ASN A 206 15.94 15.20 23.87
C ASN A 206 15.47 13.92 24.57
N ARG A 207 14.23 13.48 24.30
CA ARG A 207 13.64 12.32 24.99
C ARG A 207 13.80 11.00 24.25
N SER A 208 14.19 11.04 22.98
CA SER A 208 14.33 9.85 22.12
C SER A 208 15.66 9.86 21.34
N PRO A 209 16.81 9.86 22.03
CA PRO A 209 18.13 9.91 21.36
C PRO A 209 18.44 8.65 20.54
N ASP A 210 17.82 7.51 20.87
CA ASP A 210 17.96 6.23 20.16
C ASP A 210 16.98 6.07 18.97
N LEU A 211 16.59 7.17 18.31
CA LEU A 211 15.68 7.12 17.17
C LEU A 211 16.34 6.37 16.00
N GLU A 212 15.65 5.35 15.49
CA GLU A 212 16.05 4.46 14.40
C GLU A 212 15.34 4.84 13.08
N GLU A 213 14.08 5.29 13.17
CA GLU A 213 13.21 5.62 12.04
C GLU A 213 12.50 6.97 12.25
N LEU A 214 12.67 7.89 11.30
CA LEU A 214 11.92 9.15 11.26
C LEU A 214 11.25 9.33 9.90
N GLN A 215 9.94 9.48 9.91
CA GLN A 215 9.16 9.80 8.72
C GLN A 215 8.27 11.00 8.97
N ILE A 216 8.41 12.03 8.14
CA ILE A 216 7.51 13.19 8.12
C ILE A 216 7.02 13.33 6.68
N ALA A 217 5.76 12.98 6.43
CA ALA A 217 5.13 13.01 5.12
C ALA A 217 4.20 14.24 5.02
N GLY A 218 4.25 14.96 3.90
CA GLY A 218 3.44 16.16 3.66
C GLY A 218 3.92 16.98 2.47
N ALA A 219 3.08 17.89 2.00
CA ALA A 219 3.41 19.00 1.11
C ALA A 219 4.12 20.14 1.87
N SER A 220 4.69 21.10 1.14
CA SER A 220 5.62 22.07 1.71
C SER A 220 4.98 23.07 2.66
N PHE A 221 5.64 23.28 3.81
CA PHE A 221 5.44 24.45 4.64
C PHE A 221 5.91 25.69 3.87
N THR A 222 4.99 26.58 3.52
CA THR A 222 5.32 27.88 2.92
C THR A 222 5.87 28.87 3.95
N SER A 223 5.65 28.67 5.25
CA SER A 223 6.19 29.54 6.29
C SER A 223 7.69 29.28 6.51
N MET A 224 8.50 30.30 6.21
CA MET A 224 9.97 30.29 6.22
C MET A 224 10.63 30.28 7.61
N GLN A 225 10.02 29.66 8.62
CA GLN A 225 10.59 29.53 9.98
C GLN A 225 10.56 28.07 10.46
N PRO A 226 11.53 27.66 11.29
CA PRO A 226 12.43 26.67 10.77
C PRO A 226 12.29 25.31 11.46
N VAL A 227 12.29 24.26 10.63
CA VAL A 227 12.62 22.89 11.04
C VAL A 227 14.14 22.76 11.37
N HIS A 228 14.78 23.83 11.85
CA HIS A 228 16.15 23.85 12.36
C HIS A 228 16.42 22.78 13.42
N PRO A 229 15.50 22.44 14.33
CA PRO A 229 15.78 21.43 15.35
C PRO A 229 16.15 20.08 14.73
N LEU A 230 15.55 19.71 13.58
CA LEU A 230 15.88 18.46 12.90
C LEU A 230 17.34 18.42 12.47
N CYS A 231 17.86 19.49 11.87
CA CYS A 231 19.25 19.54 11.42
C CYS A 231 20.26 19.57 12.58
N GLN A 232 19.81 19.92 13.79
CA GLN A 232 20.62 19.89 15.01
C GLN A 232 20.53 18.56 15.76
N ALA A 233 19.57 17.71 15.38
CA ALA A 233 19.38 16.42 16.02
C ALA A 233 20.54 15.48 15.70
N HIS A 234 20.92 14.68 16.70
CA HIS A 234 21.92 13.63 16.55
C HIS A 234 21.34 12.31 17.04
N TRP A 235 20.98 11.45 16.09
CA TRP A 235 20.40 10.14 16.35
C TRP A 235 21.36 9.05 15.85
N PRO A 236 22.30 8.57 16.68
CA PRO A 236 23.38 7.68 16.24
C PRO A 236 22.89 6.35 15.64
N ARG A 237 21.63 5.95 15.91
CA ARG A 237 21.02 4.73 15.39
C ARG A 237 20.08 4.96 14.21
N LEU A 238 19.95 6.19 13.72
CA LEU A 238 19.05 6.52 12.62
C LEU A 238 19.48 5.79 11.35
N HIS A 239 18.63 4.88 10.89
CA HIS A 239 18.85 4.14 9.66
C HIS A 239 17.81 4.43 8.59
N THR A 240 16.65 4.98 8.95
CA THR A 240 15.58 5.34 8.01
C THR A 240 15.16 6.79 8.23
N LEU A 241 15.29 7.61 7.18
CA LEU A 241 14.83 8.99 7.16
C LEU A 241 13.94 9.20 5.94
N SER A 242 12.71 9.64 6.16
CA SER A 242 11.78 10.01 5.09
C SER A 242 11.22 11.39 5.34
N LEU A 243 11.53 12.32 4.46
CA LEU A 243 11.11 13.71 4.52
C LEU A 243 10.30 14.04 3.27
N GLY A 244 9.06 14.47 3.47
CA GLY A 244 8.20 15.02 2.42
C GLY A 244 8.70 16.39 1.96
N ASP A 245 7.80 17.24 1.50
CA ASP A 245 8.12 18.55 0.89
C ASP A 245 8.56 19.63 1.91
N ILE A 246 9.26 19.25 2.97
CA ILE A 246 9.61 20.15 4.08
C ILE A 246 10.84 20.98 3.71
N LEU A 247 10.77 22.30 3.64
CA LEU A 247 11.95 23.14 3.38
C LEU A 247 12.96 23.06 4.55
N LEU A 248 14.11 22.41 4.33
CA LEU A 248 15.21 22.31 5.31
C LEU A 248 16.40 23.20 4.96
N ASP A 249 16.61 23.42 3.66
CA ASP A 249 17.71 24.24 3.16
C ASP A 249 17.35 25.72 3.26
N TRP A 250 17.79 26.36 4.35
CA TRP A 250 17.90 27.81 4.42
C TRP A 250 19.27 28.22 3.90
N GLN A 251 19.33 29.34 3.17
CA GLN A 251 20.56 29.80 2.53
C GLN A 251 21.66 29.96 3.58
N PRO A 252 22.73 29.14 3.54
CA PRO A 252 23.81 29.28 4.50
C PRO A 252 24.51 30.62 4.26
N ARG A 253 25.01 31.21 5.35
CA ARG A 253 25.98 32.31 5.22
C ARG A 253 27.17 31.82 4.40
N VAL A 254 27.73 32.68 3.55
CA VAL A 254 28.87 32.34 2.68
C VAL A 254 29.96 31.64 3.49
N GLY A 255 30.32 30.41 3.09
CA GLY A 255 31.37 29.61 3.73
C GLY A 255 30.89 28.60 4.79
N VAL A 256 29.61 28.57 5.15
CA VAL A 256 29.06 27.54 6.06
C VAL A 256 28.40 26.44 5.24
N LYS A 257 28.64 25.18 5.62
CA LYS A 257 28.01 24.02 5.00
C LYS A 257 26.49 24.07 5.22
N PRO A 258 25.66 23.73 4.22
CA PRO A 258 24.22 23.67 4.42
C PRO A 258 23.88 22.74 5.59
N PRO A 259 23.02 23.14 6.56
CA PRO A 259 22.80 22.37 7.77
C PRO A 259 22.24 20.98 7.53
N PHE A 260 21.42 20.81 6.50
CA PHE A 260 20.90 19.49 6.17
C PHE A 260 21.98 18.55 5.61
N ILE A 261 22.94 19.07 4.83
CA ILE A 261 24.12 18.30 4.40
C ILE A 261 24.95 17.89 5.62
N ALA A 262 25.22 18.82 6.55
CA ALA A 262 25.95 18.51 7.79
C ALA A 262 25.20 17.46 8.64
N PHE A 263 23.87 17.53 8.67
CA PHE A 263 23.03 16.53 9.31
C PHE A 263 23.20 15.15 8.65
N LEU A 264 23.14 15.05 7.32
CA LEU A 264 23.33 13.76 6.63
C LEU A 264 24.69 13.13 6.92
N GLU A 265 25.74 13.95 7.03
CA GLU A 265 27.10 13.50 7.36
C GLU A 265 27.24 13.01 8.79
N ALA A 266 26.51 13.61 9.73
CA ALA A 266 26.47 13.17 11.12
C ALA A 266 25.78 11.81 11.31
N HIS A 267 25.14 11.24 10.27
CA HIS A 267 24.37 10.00 10.32
C HIS A 267 24.91 8.92 9.35
N PRO A 268 26.11 8.35 9.61
CA PRO A 268 26.75 7.40 8.70
C PRO A 268 26.03 6.04 8.59
N HIS A 269 25.14 5.72 9.53
CA HIS A 269 24.36 4.47 9.56
C HIS A 269 23.05 4.54 8.76
N LEU A 270 22.81 5.65 8.04
CA LEU A 270 21.61 5.81 7.25
C LEU A 270 21.58 4.81 6.08
N ARG A 271 20.57 3.94 6.08
CA ARG A 271 20.34 2.90 5.06
C ARG A 271 19.28 3.28 4.06
N SER A 272 18.28 4.03 4.51
CA SER A 272 17.16 4.49 3.70
C SER A 272 17.01 6.00 3.84
N LEU A 273 17.14 6.70 2.71
CA LEU A 273 16.94 8.14 2.61
C LEU A 273 15.83 8.41 1.59
N ARG A 274 14.76 9.05 2.04
CA ARG A 274 13.69 9.55 1.18
C ARG A 274 13.54 11.04 1.36
N THR A 275 13.64 11.81 0.27
CA THR A 275 13.61 13.28 0.30
C THR A 275 12.83 13.82 -0.89
N SER A 276 12.20 14.97 -0.71
CA SER A 276 11.59 15.75 -1.80
C SER A 276 12.55 16.80 -2.37
N ARG A 277 12.21 17.41 -3.51
CA ARG A 277 12.90 18.61 -4.04
C ARG A 277 12.85 19.81 -3.12
N ALA A 278 11.79 19.94 -2.32
CA ALA A 278 11.68 21.04 -1.36
C ALA A 278 12.63 20.84 -0.18
N ALA A 279 12.84 19.61 0.28
CA ALA A 279 13.68 19.33 1.43
C ALA A 279 15.17 19.48 1.19
N LEU A 280 15.64 19.14 -0.01
CA LEU A 280 17.04 19.18 -0.34
C LEU A 280 17.23 19.78 -1.72
N ASN A 281 18.09 20.79 -1.84
CA ASN A 281 18.48 21.30 -3.14
C ASN A 281 19.46 20.31 -3.82
N PRO A 282 19.16 19.76 -5.01
CA PRO A 282 20.05 18.83 -5.71
C PRO A 282 21.47 19.35 -5.92
N ALA A 283 21.65 20.67 -6.06
CA ALA A 283 22.95 21.29 -6.26
C ALA A 283 23.89 21.16 -5.04
N LEU A 284 23.36 20.86 -3.86
CA LEU A 284 24.13 20.76 -2.62
C LEU A 284 24.66 19.34 -2.37
N LEU A 285 24.07 18.32 -3.00
CA LEU A 285 24.49 16.92 -2.81
C LEU A 285 25.95 16.65 -3.18
N PRO A 286 26.53 17.24 -4.24
CA PRO A 286 27.96 17.09 -4.52
C PRO A 286 28.89 17.64 -3.43
N SER A 287 28.37 18.43 -2.46
CA SER A 287 29.15 18.95 -1.32
C SER A 287 29.25 17.97 -0.14
N LEU A 288 28.58 16.81 -0.23
CA LEU A 288 28.72 15.73 0.75
C LEU A 288 30.17 15.22 0.79
N GLU A 289 30.67 14.99 1.99
CA GLU A 289 31.99 14.44 2.24
C GLU A 289 32.10 13.02 1.65
N GLN A 290 33.24 12.72 1.03
CA GLN A 290 33.51 11.42 0.46
C GLN A 290 33.53 10.35 1.56
N GLY A 291 32.57 9.42 1.52
CA GLY A 291 32.42 8.37 2.54
C GLY A 291 31.29 8.61 3.55
N SER A 292 30.65 9.79 3.54
CA SER A 292 29.33 9.97 4.17
C SER A 292 28.34 8.96 3.60
N LEU A 293 27.28 8.61 4.34
CA LEU A 293 26.20 7.72 3.86
C LEU A 293 26.67 6.38 3.23
N SER A 294 27.79 5.82 3.70
CA SER A 294 28.38 4.59 3.15
C SER A 294 27.44 3.36 3.15
N GLN A 295 26.42 3.36 4.02
CA GLN A 295 25.44 2.27 4.15
C GLN A 295 24.13 2.51 3.38
N LEU A 296 24.04 3.60 2.60
CA LEU A 296 22.82 3.95 1.87
C LEU A 296 22.52 2.91 0.78
N THR A 297 21.44 2.16 0.98
CA THR A 297 20.99 1.09 0.09
C THR A 297 19.66 1.42 -0.57
N HIS A 298 18.83 2.25 0.09
CA HIS A 298 17.51 2.65 -0.39
C HIS A 298 17.47 4.16 -0.55
N PHE A 299 17.15 4.63 -1.76
CA PHE A 299 16.95 6.03 -2.05
C PHE A 299 15.53 6.27 -2.57
N GLY A 300 14.86 7.29 -2.06
CA GLY A 300 13.58 7.77 -2.56
C GLY A 300 13.60 9.28 -2.79
N GLY A 301 13.05 9.77 -3.91
CA GLY A 301 12.98 11.21 -4.16
C GLY A 301 13.00 11.58 -5.62
N ALA A 302 13.62 12.72 -5.93
CA ALA A 302 13.71 13.22 -7.29
C ALA A 302 14.95 12.67 -8.03
N ILE A 303 14.87 12.61 -9.35
CA ILE A 303 15.97 12.10 -10.19
C ILE A 303 17.21 12.98 -10.11
N GLU A 304 17.04 14.28 -9.88
CA GLU A 304 18.15 15.24 -9.75
C GLU A 304 18.97 14.97 -8.49
N HIS A 305 18.32 14.56 -7.39
CA HIS A 305 19.04 14.14 -6.19
C HIS A 305 19.80 12.85 -6.43
N LEU A 306 19.16 11.87 -7.09
CA LEU A 306 19.82 10.63 -7.43
C LEU A 306 21.03 10.86 -8.34
N GLN A 307 20.98 11.83 -9.24
CA GLN A 307 22.13 12.21 -10.07
C GLN A 307 23.32 12.70 -9.23
N GLY A 308 23.08 13.51 -8.20
CA GLY A 308 24.11 13.95 -7.27
C GLY A 308 24.69 12.80 -6.43
N LEU A 309 23.83 11.87 -6.00
CA LEU A 309 24.21 10.74 -5.15
C LEU A 309 24.85 9.56 -5.92
N ALA A 310 24.44 9.30 -7.17
CA ALA A 310 24.86 8.12 -7.93
C ALA A 310 26.38 8.08 -8.17
N ASN A 311 27.03 9.25 -8.25
CA ASN A 311 28.48 9.35 -8.40
C ASN A 311 29.24 8.95 -7.13
N ILE A 312 28.64 9.12 -5.96
CA ILE A 312 29.27 8.91 -4.65
C ILE A 312 28.85 7.55 -4.07
N HIS A 313 27.61 7.11 -4.31
CA HIS A 313 27.00 5.94 -3.70
C HIS A 313 26.56 4.91 -4.75
N SER A 314 27.52 4.17 -5.30
CA SER A 314 27.21 3.10 -6.25
C SER A 314 26.48 1.90 -5.63
N GLN A 315 26.43 1.79 -4.29
CA GLN A 315 25.87 0.66 -3.52
C GLN A 315 24.33 0.67 -3.41
N ILE A 316 23.66 1.68 -3.96
CA ILE A 316 22.20 1.78 -3.90
C ILE A 316 21.57 0.59 -4.64
N THR A 317 20.75 -0.20 -3.93
CA THR A 317 20.06 -1.39 -4.45
C THR A 317 18.59 -1.11 -4.77
N SER A 318 17.99 -0.12 -4.12
CA SER A 318 16.58 0.23 -4.29
C SER A 318 16.42 1.72 -4.55
N VAL A 319 15.75 2.08 -5.64
CA VAL A 319 15.42 3.46 -6.00
C VAL A 319 13.91 3.62 -6.14
N ALA A 320 13.35 4.65 -5.51
CA ALA A 320 11.97 5.10 -5.70
C ALA A 320 11.93 6.56 -6.18
N LEU A 321 11.59 6.76 -7.44
CA LEU A 321 11.36 8.09 -8.00
C LEU A 321 9.92 8.49 -7.70
N ASP A 322 9.73 9.13 -6.55
CA ASP A 322 8.41 9.53 -6.03
C ASP A 322 7.84 10.74 -6.77
N GLU A 323 8.73 11.61 -7.25
CA GLU A 323 8.32 12.73 -8.08
C GLU A 323 8.06 12.23 -9.51
N PRO A 324 6.89 12.56 -10.09
CA PRO A 324 6.55 12.12 -11.42
C PRO A 324 7.54 12.68 -12.45
N LEU A 325 8.18 11.78 -13.18
CA LEU A 325 9.02 12.15 -14.31
C LEU A 325 8.13 12.68 -15.43
N ILE A 326 8.26 13.97 -15.69
CA ILE A 326 7.62 14.62 -16.83
C ILE A 326 8.42 14.25 -18.07
N VAL A 327 7.88 13.35 -18.88
CA VAL A 327 8.57 12.87 -20.07
C VAL A 327 8.53 13.96 -21.15
N ARG A 328 9.68 14.61 -21.35
CA ARG A 328 10.04 15.50 -22.46
C ARG A 328 11.26 14.95 -23.19
N ASP A 329 11.66 15.56 -24.31
CA ASP A 329 12.68 15.06 -25.25
C ASP A 329 13.96 14.48 -24.59
N PHE A 330 14.49 15.12 -23.54
CA PHE A 330 15.76 14.72 -22.91
C PHE A 330 15.63 13.81 -21.68
N ALA A 331 14.42 13.61 -21.15
CA ALA A 331 14.22 12.84 -19.92
C ALA A 331 14.73 11.38 -20.01
N PRO A 332 14.53 10.64 -21.12
CA PRO A 332 15.02 9.26 -21.22
C PRO A 332 16.54 9.13 -21.11
N LEU A 333 17.29 10.06 -21.73
CA LEU A 333 18.75 10.04 -21.70
C LEU A 333 19.29 10.36 -20.31
N LEU A 334 18.71 11.34 -19.63
CA LEU A 334 19.09 11.70 -18.27
C LEU A 334 18.84 10.53 -17.31
N VAL A 335 17.63 9.97 -17.33
CA VAL A 335 17.24 8.85 -16.45
C VAL A 335 18.13 7.64 -16.72
N ALA A 336 18.34 7.27 -17.99
CA ALA A 336 19.21 6.16 -18.33
C ALA A 336 20.65 6.39 -17.88
N GLY A 337 21.20 7.59 -18.06
CA GLY A 337 22.56 7.92 -17.63
C GLY A 337 22.75 7.81 -16.12
N VAL A 338 21.81 8.34 -15.33
CA VAL A 338 21.85 8.23 -13.86
C VAL A 338 21.74 6.78 -13.41
N LEU A 339 20.77 6.05 -13.97
CA LEU A 339 20.51 4.66 -13.60
C LEU A 339 21.64 3.71 -14.01
N GLN A 340 22.33 3.96 -15.13
CA GLN A 340 23.51 3.19 -15.55
C GLN A 340 24.67 3.29 -14.55
N GLY A 341 24.74 4.36 -13.77
CA GLY A 341 25.72 4.50 -12.67
C GLY A 341 25.47 3.53 -11.51
N LEU A 342 24.22 3.05 -11.35
CA LEU A 342 23.79 2.23 -10.22
C LEU A 342 23.87 0.73 -10.54
N LYS A 343 25.10 0.21 -10.57
CA LYS A 343 25.39 -1.18 -10.98
C LYS A 343 24.72 -2.26 -10.12
N PHE A 344 24.37 -1.93 -8.87
CA PHE A 344 23.74 -2.86 -7.91
C PHE A 344 22.22 -2.69 -7.81
N LEU A 345 21.60 -1.90 -8.69
CA LEU A 345 20.17 -1.65 -8.63
C LEU A 345 19.36 -2.93 -8.91
N THR A 346 18.62 -3.38 -7.90
CA THR A 346 17.71 -4.53 -7.96
C THR A 346 16.25 -4.13 -7.94
N GLU A 347 15.92 -3.00 -7.29
CA GLU A 347 14.56 -2.51 -7.17
C GLU A 347 14.43 -1.11 -7.72
N LEU A 348 13.46 -0.92 -8.61
CA LEU A 348 13.19 0.38 -9.21
C LEU A 348 11.68 0.65 -9.21
N ARG A 349 11.29 1.76 -8.57
CA ARG A 349 9.94 2.33 -8.65
C ARG A 349 10.01 3.67 -9.36
N VAL A 350 9.23 3.85 -10.41
CA VAL A 350 9.20 5.10 -11.18
C VAL A 350 7.77 5.51 -11.46
N CYS A 351 7.51 6.80 -11.25
CA CYS A 351 6.27 7.44 -11.66
C CYS A 351 6.48 8.30 -12.91
N PHE A 352 5.59 8.18 -13.89
CA PHE A 352 5.63 8.91 -15.16
C PHE A 352 4.37 9.75 -15.36
N VAL A 353 4.58 10.93 -15.95
CA VAL A 353 3.54 11.76 -16.53
C VAL A 353 3.88 11.98 -18.01
N PHE A 354 3.19 11.24 -18.88
CA PHE A 354 3.33 11.36 -20.32
C PHE A 354 2.55 12.56 -20.84
N HIS A 355 3.21 13.37 -21.68
CA HIS A 355 2.53 14.30 -22.56
C HIS A 355 2.22 13.56 -23.88
N SER A 356 1.00 13.76 -24.41
CA SER A 356 0.30 12.89 -25.38
C SER A 356 0.99 12.61 -26.73
N ILE A 357 2.16 13.16 -26.98
CA ILE A 357 2.90 13.04 -28.25
C ILE A 357 4.10 12.09 -28.18
N TYR A 358 4.52 11.66 -26.99
CA TYR A 358 5.78 10.92 -26.82
C TYR A 358 5.60 9.40 -26.82
N ASP A 359 6.52 8.67 -27.49
CA ASP A 359 6.61 7.21 -27.38
C ASP A 359 7.18 6.82 -26.01
N GLY A 360 6.29 6.55 -25.05
CA GLY A 360 6.69 6.09 -23.71
C GLY A 360 7.41 4.73 -23.73
N GLY A 361 7.29 3.97 -24.82
CA GLY A 361 8.03 2.73 -25.00
C GLY A 361 9.56 2.94 -25.08
N SER A 362 10.01 4.07 -25.62
CA SER A 362 11.45 4.39 -25.71
C SER A 362 12.08 4.62 -24.33
N LEU A 363 11.36 5.27 -23.42
CA LEU A 363 11.79 5.52 -22.05
C LEU A 363 11.91 4.21 -21.26
N ILE A 364 10.90 3.34 -21.33
CA ILE A 364 10.97 2.04 -20.67
C ILE A 364 12.11 1.19 -21.25
N ARG A 365 12.32 1.20 -22.57
CA ARG A 365 13.48 0.52 -23.19
C ARG A 365 14.80 1.05 -22.63
N SER A 366 14.92 2.36 -22.44
CA SER A 366 16.12 3.00 -21.90
C SER A 366 16.36 2.63 -20.44
N ILE A 367 15.31 2.48 -19.64
CA ILE A 367 15.40 2.01 -18.25
C ILE A 367 15.81 0.54 -18.21
N VAL A 368 15.20 -0.29 -19.06
CA VAL A 368 15.51 -1.72 -19.15
C VAL A 368 16.97 -1.96 -19.58
N SER A 369 17.49 -1.16 -20.51
CA SER A 369 18.89 -1.25 -20.92
C SER A 369 19.86 -0.70 -19.86
N ALA A 370 19.45 0.32 -19.09
CA ALA A 370 20.27 0.89 -18.01
C ALA A 370 20.42 -0.06 -16.82
N CYS A 371 19.39 -0.86 -16.51
CA CYS A 371 19.34 -1.67 -15.30
C CYS A 371 19.06 -3.17 -15.56
N PRO A 372 19.98 -3.92 -16.18
CA PRO A 372 19.77 -5.35 -16.48
C PRO A 372 19.65 -6.23 -15.23
N GLY A 373 20.08 -5.73 -14.06
CA GLY A 373 20.06 -6.41 -12.78
C GLY A 373 18.71 -6.40 -12.05
N LEU A 374 17.70 -5.68 -12.55
CA LEU A 374 16.43 -5.48 -11.84
C LEU A 374 15.70 -6.80 -11.55
N THR A 375 15.32 -6.96 -10.29
CA THR A 375 14.45 -8.03 -9.80
C THR A 375 13.03 -7.54 -9.56
N THR A 376 12.88 -6.26 -9.18
CA THR A 376 11.60 -5.63 -8.89
C THR A 376 11.45 -4.35 -9.68
N LEU A 377 10.40 -4.25 -10.49
CA LEU A 377 10.06 -3.05 -11.27
C LEU A 377 8.64 -2.60 -10.97
N GLU A 378 8.49 -1.38 -10.47
CA GLU A 378 7.21 -0.71 -10.29
C GLU A 378 7.11 0.50 -11.23
N VAL A 379 6.12 0.47 -12.12
CA VAL A 379 5.83 1.54 -13.08
C VAL A 379 4.46 2.11 -12.77
N VAL A 380 4.41 3.41 -12.49
CA VAL A 380 3.17 4.15 -12.26
C VAL A 380 3.02 5.20 -13.35
N CYS A 381 1.96 5.13 -14.14
CA CYS A 381 1.63 6.09 -15.19
C CYS A 381 0.38 6.86 -14.78
N VAL A 382 0.54 8.11 -14.37
CA VAL A 382 -0.57 8.93 -13.84
C VAL A 382 -1.43 9.54 -14.93
N ARG A 383 -0.90 9.62 -16.16
CA ARG A 383 -1.64 9.99 -17.36
C ARG A 383 -1.60 8.84 -18.36
N GLY A 384 -2.59 8.81 -19.27
CA GLY A 384 -2.72 7.80 -20.31
C GLY A 384 -1.40 7.58 -21.05
N PRO A 385 -0.74 6.41 -20.87
CA PRO A 385 0.50 6.12 -21.59
C PRO A 385 0.20 5.95 -23.08
N SER A 386 1.17 6.27 -23.94
CA SER A 386 1.08 6.01 -25.39
C SER A 386 1.36 4.55 -25.78
N PHE A 387 1.80 3.73 -24.81
CA PHE A 387 2.06 2.31 -25.01
C PHE A 387 0.96 1.44 -24.40
N THR A 388 0.72 0.28 -25.00
CA THR A 388 -0.16 -0.77 -24.49
C THR A 388 0.58 -1.70 -23.54
N ILE A 389 -0.13 -2.45 -22.70
CA ILE A 389 0.49 -3.48 -21.84
C ILE A 389 1.28 -4.50 -22.68
N GLU A 390 0.83 -4.83 -23.88
CA GLU A 390 1.57 -5.74 -24.78
C GLU A 390 2.96 -5.20 -25.14
N LYS A 391 3.05 -3.91 -25.51
CA LYS A 391 4.34 -3.27 -25.81
C LYS A 391 5.23 -3.25 -24.57
N LEU A 392 4.67 -2.92 -23.41
CA LEU A 392 5.40 -2.97 -22.13
C LEU A 392 5.95 -4.37 -21.88
N ALA A 393 5.11 -5.40 -21.98
CA ALA A 393 5.45 -6.81 -21.76
C ALA A 393 6.61 -7.28 -22.65
N LYS A 394 6.64 -6.85 -23.92
CA LYS A 394 7.72 -7.12 -24.88
C LYS A 394 9.01 -6.37 -24.54
N VAL A 395 8.93 -5.18 -23.97
CA VAL A 395 10.13 -4.41 -23.59
C VAL A 395 10.77 -4.97 -22.33
N ILE A 396 9.97 -5.32 -21.31
CA ILE A 396 10.49 -5.83 -20.03
C ILE A 396 11.06 -7.25 -20.14
N CYS A 397 10.79 -8.00 -21.22
CA CYS A 397 11.35 -9.34 -21.41
C CYS A 397 12.88 -9.32 -21.54
N ALA A 398 13.46 -8.16 -21.86
CA ALA A 398 14.90 -7.94 -21.87
C ALA A 398 15.50 -7.82 -20.46
N LEU A 399 14.71 -7.83 -19.37
CA LEU A 399 15.19 -7.89 -17.99
C LEU A 399 15.33 -9.36 -17.53
N PRO A 400 16.54 -9.95 -17.58
CA PRO A 400 16.71 -11.38 -17.35
C PRO A 400 16.43 -11.80 -15.89
N ARG A 401 16.49 -10.87 -14.93
CA ARG A 401 16.35 -11.15 -13.50
C ARG A 401 15.02 -10.70 -12.92
N LEU A 402 14.12 -10.14 -13.73
CA LEU A 402 12.86 -9.58 -13.23
C LEU A 402 11.97 -10.69 -12.66
N ARG A 403 11.62 -10.56 -11.38
CA ARG A 403 10.76 -11.49 -10.63
C ARG A 403 9.44 -10.84 -10.23
N HIS A 404 9.46 -9.54 -9.95
CA HIS A 404 8.32 -8.80 -9.44
C HIS A 404 8.03 -7.61 -10.34
N LEU A 405 6.80 -7.51 -10.83
CA LEU A 405 6.37 -6.42 -11.69
C LEU A 405 5.08 -5.80 -11.15
N ARG A 406 5.08 -4.49 -10.91
CA ARG A 406 3.87 -3.75 -10.56
C ARG A 406 3.63 -2.66 -11.58
N VAL A 407 2.46 -2.69 -12.22
CA VAL A 407 2.10 -1.72 -13.25
C VAL A 407 0.81 -1.04 -12.85
N THR A 408 0.84 0.28 -12.71
CA THR A 408 -0.34 1.11 -12.47
C THR A 408 -0.52 2.06 -13.64
N LEU A 409 -1.61 1.93 -14.40
CA LEU A 409 -1.85 2.72 -15.62
C LEU A 409 -3.21 3.38 -15.59
N VAL A 410 -3.35 4.55 -16.20
CA VAL A 410 -4.66 5.08 -16.58
C VAL A 410 -5.28 4.18 -17.64
N ARG A 411 -6.52 3.72 -17.40
CA ARG A 411 -7.21 2.82 -18.34
C ARG A 411 -7.45 3.51 -19.68
N SER A 412 -6.88 2.97 -20.76
CA SER A 412 -7.20 3.37 -22.12
C SER A 412 -8.55 2.76 -22.56
N ARG A 413 -9.26 3.44 -23.47
CA ARG A 413 -10.51 2.92 -24.07
C ARG A 413 -10.30 1.62 -24.84
N HIS A 414 -9.09 1.41 -25.37
CA HIS A 414 -8.72 0.24 -26.15
C HIS A 414 -7.98 -0.83 -25.35
N GLU A 415 -7.85 -0.65 -24.03
CA GLU A 415 -7.14 -1.61 -23.21
C GLU A 415 -7.99 -2.89 -23.05
N GLU A 416 -7.33 -4.02 -23.26
CA GLU A 416 -7.91 -5.34 -23.07
C GLU A 416 -8.29 -5.58 -21.59
N PRO A 417 -9.17 -6.56 -21.30
CA PRO A 417 -9.46 -6.91 -19.92
C PRO A 417 -8.19 -7.37 -19.18
N LEU A 418 -8.19 -7.18 -17.86
CA LEU A 418 -7.11 -7.53 -16.94
C LEU A 418 -6.58 -8.97 -17.14
N SER A 419 -7.48 -9.93 -17.38
CA SER A 419 -7.15 -11.34 -17.63
C SER A 419 -6.28 -11.53 -18.88
N THR A 420 -6.60 -10.84 -19.97
CA THR A 420 -5.84 -10.92 -21.23
C THR A 420 -4.49 -10.24 -21.08
N CYS A 421 -4.47 -9.05 -20.45
CA CYS A 421 -3.24 -8.34 -20.12
C CYS A 421 -2.29 -9.20 -19.28
N ALA A 422 -2.82 -9.90 -18.27
CA ALA A 422 -2.05 -10.80 -17.42
C ALA A 422 -1.48 -12.00 -18.19
N ALA A 423 -2.27 -12.61 -19.08
CA ALA A 423 -1.79 -13.69 -19.94
C ALA A 423 -0.68 -13.22 -20.90
N LEU A 424 -0.78 -12.00 -21.44
CA LEU A 424 0.24 -11.41 -22.31
C LEU A 424 1.56 -11.17 -21.55
N ILE A 425 1.50 -10.57 -20.37
CA ILE A 425 2.68 -10.35 -19.52
C ILE A 425 3.33 -11.68 -19.16
N ALA A 426 2.56 -12.65 -18.68
CA ALA A 426 3.05 -13.96 -18.24
C ALA A 426 3.72 -14.75 -19.37
N ARG A 427 3.14 -14.73 -20.58
CA ARG A 427 3.71 -15.40 -21.76
C ARG A 427 5.00 -14.74 -22.23
N SER A 428 5.05 -13.41 -22.19
CA SER A 428 6.23 -12.65 -22.63
C SER A 428 7.37 -12.71 -21.61
N ASN A 429 7.07 -13.00 -20.35
CA ASN A 429 8.01 -12.91 -19.23
C ASN A 429 7.93 -14.16 -18.32
N PRO A 430 8.44 -15.31 -18.78
CA PRO A 430 8.33 -16.58 -18.06
C PRO A 430 9.08 -16.60 -16.71
N ARG A 431 9.94 -15.61 -16.45
CA ARG A 431 10.76 -15.51 -15.23
C ARG A 431 10.08 -14.78 -14.07
N LEU A 432 8.97 -14.10 -14.35
CA LEU A 432 8.18 -13.42 -13.33
C LEU A 432 7.64 -14.44 -12.33
N TYR A 433 7.67 -14.09 -11.05
CA TYR A 433 7.06 -14.87 -9.98
C TYR A 433 5.69 -14.27 -9.64
N THR A 434 5.66 -12.98 -9.36
CA THR A 434 4.43 -12.23 -9.07
C THR A 434 4.38 -10.96 -9.88
N PHE A 435 3.17 -10.59 -10.31
CA PHE A 435 2.95 -9.29 -10.90
C PHE A 435 1.56 -8.75 -10.58
N SER A 436 1.40 -7.44 -10.64
CA SER A 436 0.12 -6.78 -10.41
C SER A 436 -0.16 -5.73 -11.48
N ILE A 437 -1.40 -5.69 -11.96
CA ILE A 437 -1.87 -4.70 -12.92
C ILE A 437 -3.00 -3.92 -12.25
N THR A 438 -2.87 -2.60 -12.27
CA THR A 438 -3.84 -1.72 -11.63
C THR A 438 -4.24 -0.62 -12.59
N PHE A 439 -5.53 -0.53 -12.86
CA PHE A 439 -6.12 0.50 -13.70
C PHE A 439 -6.71 1.62 -12.84
N ILE A 440 -6.18 2.83 -13.00
CA ILE A 440 -6.70 4.05 -12.38
C ILE A 440 -7.63 4.79 -13.36
N PRO A 441 -8.69 5.45 -12.85
CA PRO A 441 -9.54 6.31 -13.67
C PRO A 441 -8.76 7.54 -14.18
N PRO A 442 -9.11 8.08 -15.36
CA PRO A 442 -8.45 9.26 -15.93
C PRO A 442 -8.72 10.56 -15.15
N GLU A 443 -9.73 10.55 -14.27
CA GLU A 443 -10.22 11.71 -13.53
C GLU A 443 -9.42 12.00 -12.24
N LEU A 444 -8.45 11.16 -11.88
CA LEU A 444 -7.62 11.40 -10.70
C LEU A 444 -6.77 12.67 -10.89
N SER A 445 -7.09 13.70 -10.10
CA SER A 445 -6.32 14.93 -10.04
C SER A 445 -4.93 14.66 -9.47
N LEU A 446 -3.91 15.23 -10.12
CA LEU A 446 -2.54 15.29 -9.61
C LEU A 446 -2.44 16.35 -8.51
N PRO A 447 -1.57 16.19 -7.50
CA PRO A 447 -0.60 15.10 -7.34
C PRO A 447 -1.23 13.85 -6.69
N LEU A 448 -0.94 12.66 -7.22
CA LEU A 448 -1.16 11.43 -6.45
C LEU A 448 -0.16 11.46 -5.30
N SER A 449 -0.63 11.33 -4.06
CA SER A 449 0.22 11.17 -2.88
C SER A 449 0.96 9.83 -2.91
N LEU A 450 1.90 9.69 -3.84
CA LEU A 450 2.82 8.54 -3.99
C LEU A 450 3.75 8.40 -2.76
N GLY A 451 3.81 9.48 -1.96
CA GLY A 451 4.57 9.70 -0.73
C GLY A 451 4.17 8.82 0.46
N VAL A 452 2.90 8.45 0.60
CA VAL A 452 2.51 7.57 1.72
C VAL A 452 2.81 6.15 1.30
N GLU A 453 3.78 5.53 1.96
CA GLU A 453 4.12 4.13 1.77
C GLU A 453 2.84 3.30 1.76
N ILE A 454 2.45 2.86 0.57
CA ILE A 454 1.70 1.62 0.37
C ILE A 454 2.67 0.57 0.90
N GLY A 455 2.66 0.35 2.22
CA GLY A 455 3.42 -0.68 2.88
C GLY A 455 3.25 -1.94 2.05
N ARG A 456 4.39 -2.48 1.59
CA ARG A 456 4.56 -3.55 0.61
C ARG A 456 3.81 -4.87 0.95
N THR A 457 2.94 -4.87 1.96
CA THR A 457 2.33 -6.05 2.57
C THR A 457 0.80 -5.98 2.76
N SER A 458 0.11 -4.88 2.43
CA SER A 458 -1.36 -4.82 2.60
C SER A 458 -2.06 -4.56 1.27
N GLY A 459 -2.63 -5.62 0.70
CA GLY A 459 -3.35 -5.60 -0.56
C GLY A 459 -4.71 -4.91 -0.49
N ASP A 460 -4.82 -3.69 0.03
CA ASP A 460 -5.94 -2.82 -0.32
C ASP A 460 -5.47 -1.36 -0.34
N PRO A 461 -5.27 -0.78 -1.52
CA PRO A 461 -4.87 0.62 -1.64
C PRO A 461 -6.09 1.53 -1.52
N GLY A 462 -6.07 2.51 -0.60
CA GLY A 462 -7.16 3.46 -0.33
C GLY A 462 -7.47 4.49 -1.44
N HIS A 463 -7.08 4.21 -2.69
CA HIS A 463 -7.46 5.02 -3.84
C HIS A 463 -8.57 4.33 -4.64
N HIS A 464 -9.40 5.11 -5.32
CA HIS A 464 -10.44 4.60 -6.22
C HIS A 464 -9.79 4.01 -7.49
N TYR A 465 -9.39 2.74 -7.44
CA TYR A 465 -9.01 2.00 -8.65
C TYR A 465 -10.26 1.52 -9.35
N ALA A 466 -10.28 1.63 -10.68
CA ALA A 466 -11.37 1.06 -11.48
C ALA A 466 -11.30 -0.47 -11.42
N GLU A 467 -10.09 -1.01 -11.61
CA GLU A 467 -9.83 -2.44 -11.62
C GLU A 467 -8.40 -2.70 -11.13
N THR A 468 -8.18 -3.76 -10.35
CA THR A 468 -6.83 -4.20 -9.94
C THR A 468 -6.76 -5.72 -9.93
N GLY A 469 -5.61 -6.26 -10.30
CA GLY A 469 -5.35 -7.70 -10.32
C GLY A 469 -3.97 -8.01 -9.78
N ASN A 470 -3.88 -9.03 -8.91
CA ASN A 470 -2.63 -9.63 -8.48
C ASN A 470 -2.53 -11.05 -9.05
N TYR A 471 -1.36 -11.36 -9.59
CA TYR A 471 -1.11 -12.54 -10.40
C TYR A 471 0.13 -13.28 -9.89
N VAL A 472 0.02 -14.60 -9.74
CA VAL A 472 1.13 -15.49 -9.40
C VAL A 472 1.36 -16.42 -10.57
N LEU A 473 2.55 -16.36 -11.17
CA LEU A 473 2.91 -17.17 -12.32
C LEU A 473 3.45 -18.53 -11.86
N ARG A 474 2.93 -19.61 -12.45
CA ARG A 474 3.43 -20.97 -12.25
C ARG A 474 4.10 -21.47 -13.52
N THR A 475 5.34 -21.91 -13.38
CA THR A 475 6.13 -22.49 -14.46
C THR A 475 6.26 -24.00 -14.29
N ASP A 476 6.53 -24.72 -15.39
CA ASP A 476 6.93 -26.13 -15.34
C ASP A 476 8.41 -26.29 -14.98
N GLY A 477 8.89 -27.53 -14.96
CA GLY A 477 10.30 -27.85 -14.70
C GLY A 477 11.29 -27.29 -15.74
N HIS A 478 10.80 -26.79 -16.89
CA HIS A 478 11.62 -26.14 -17.92
C HIS A 478 11.55 -24.61 -17.84
N GLY A 479 10.83 -24.06 -16.85
CA GLY A 479 10.63 -22.62 -16.69
C GLY A 479 9.62 -22.03 -17.68
N LEU A 480 8.83 -22.85 -18.38
CA LEU A 480 7.78 -22.37 -19.28
C LEU A 480 6.50 -22.08 -18.48
N PRO A 481 5.78 -21.00 -18.82
CA PRO A 481 4.61 -20.57 -18.06
C PRO A 481 3.44 -21.51 -18.33
N THR A 482 2.97 -22.20 -17.29
CA THR A 482 1.87 -23.17 -17.37
C THR A 482 0.54 -22.58 -16.95
N ALA A 483 0.51 -21.81 -15.88
CA ALA A 483 -0.72 -21.25 -15.34
C ALA A 483 -0.48 -19.96 -14.58
N VAL A 484 -1.50 -19.11 -14.50
CA VAL A 484 -1.50 -17.90 -13.65
C VAL A 484 -2.63 -18.03 -12.66
N THR A 485 -2.34 -17.93 -11.36
CA THR A 485 -3.37 -17.75 -10.34
C THR A 485 -3.70 -16.26 -10.25
N CYS A 486 -4.96 -15.92 -10.45
CA CYS A 486 -5.43 -14.55 -10.58
C CYS A 486 -6.33 -14.20 -9.40
N THR A 487 -6.07 -13.04 -8.79
CA THR A 487 -6.98 -12.40 -7.83
C THR A 487 -7.28 -11.00 -8.30
N GLU A 488 -8.47 -10.81 -8.84
CA GLU A 488 -8.91 -9.53 -9.39
C GLU A 488 -9.96 -8.90 -8.51
N ARG A 489 -9.97 -7.57 -8.51
CA ARG A 489 -11.00 -6.77 -7.91
C ARG A 489 -11.49 -5.77 -8.93
N ARG A 490 -12.81 -5.75 -9.12
CA ARG A 490 -13.47 -4.87 -10.08
C ARG A 490 -14.56 -4.12 -9.35
N THR A 491 -14.69 -2.83 -9.62
CA THR A 491 -15.92 -2.12 -9.26
C THR A 491 -17.07 -2.80 -9.99
N SER A 492 -18.07 -3.28 -9.26
CA SER A 492 -19.27 -3.87 -9.86
C SER A 492 -19.94 -2.79 -10.72
N ARG A 493 -19.60 -2.73 -12.01
CA ARG A 493 -20.35 -1.93 -12.96
C ARG A 493 -21.75 -2.51 -12.95
N SER A 494 -22.72 -1.70 -12.53
CA SER A 494 -24.13 -2.09 -12.58
C SER A 494 -24.41 -2.64 -13.97
N LEU A 495 -24.68 -3.93 -14.07
CA LEU A 495 -24.96 -4.64 -15.33
C LEU A 495 -26.07 -3.96 -16.13
N PHE A 496 -26.90 -3.15 -15.47
CA PHE A 496 -27.92 -2.31 -16.07
C PHE A 496 -27.41 -1.20 -17.00
N SER A 497 -26.13 -0.80 -16.96
CA SER A 497 -25.64 0.25 -17.86
C SER A 497 -25.25 -0.26 -19.26
N TRP A 498 -25.18 -1.58 -19.47
CA TRP A 498 -24.84 -2.19 -20.76
C TRP A 498 -26.04 -2.79 -21.49
N LEU A 499 -27.20 -2.93 -20.83
CA LEU A 499 -28.42 -3.23 -21.55
C LEU A 499 -28.73 -2.02 -22.43
N PRO A 500 -28.74 -2.16 -23.77
CA PRO A 500 -29.19 -1.08 -24.63
C PRO A 500 -30.55 -0.65 -24.11
N THR A 501 -30.70 0.64 -23.83
CA THR A 501 -32.00 1.25 -23.55
C THR A 501 -32.85 1.08 -24.80
N PHE A 502 -33.46 -0.08 -24.96
CA PHE A 502 -34.48 -0.32 -25.95
C PHE A 502 -35.63 0.60 -25.56
N PRO A 503 -36.04 1.54 -26.43
CA PRO A 503 -37.18 2.41 -26.19
C PRO A 503 -38.47 1.62 -26.42
N ILE A 504 -38.65 0.51 -25.71
CA ILE A 504 -39.91 -0.21 -25.71
C ILE A 504 -40.69 0.36 -24.51
N PRO A 505 -41.83 1.04 -24.73
CA PRO A 505 -42.72 1.48 -23.67
C PRO A 505 -43.48 0.27 -23.11
N LEU A 506 -42.75 -0.68 -22.53
CA LEU A 506 -43.35 -1.72 -21.70
C LEU A 506 -43.51 -1.13 -20.31
N VAL A 507 -44.75 -0.76 -19.99
CA VAL A 507 -45.23 -0.51 -18.64
C VAL A 507 -45.14 -1.83 -17.87
N VAL A 508 -43.93 -2.26 -17.53
CA VAL A 508 -43.74 -3.29 -16.51
C VAL A 508 -43.89 -2.55 -15.19
N PRO A 509 -44.88 -2.88 -14.35
CA PRO A 509 -44.97 -2.30 -13.02
C PRO A 509 -43.71 -2.73 -12.27
N ILE A 510 -42.77 -1.79 -12.14
CA ILE A 510 -41.63 -1.95 -11.25
C ILE A 510 -42.25 -1.98 -9.86
N ILE A 511 -42.47 -3.18 -9.34
CA ILE A 511 -42.88 -3.42 -7.96
C ILE A 511 -41.75 -2.87 -7.11
N SER A 512 -41.92 -1.60 -6.75
CA SER A 512 -41.00 -0.82 -5.95
C SER A 512 -41.20 -1.30 -4.52
N PHE A 513 -40.55 -2.41 -4.16
CA PHE A 513 -40.43 -2.78 -2.76
C PHE A 513 -39.69 -1.64 -2.07
N GLY A 514 -40.41 -0.93 -1.19
CA GLY A 514 -39.99 0.25 -0.43
C GLY A 514 -38.83 -0.02 0.53
N SER A 515 -37.68 -0.38 -0.03
CA SER A 515 -36.41 -0.32 0.65
C SER A 515 -35.88 1.09 0.49
N THR A 516 -35.80 1.80 1.62
CA THR A 516 -35.06 3.05 1.78
C THR A 516 -33.77 3.01 0.95
N PRO A 517 -33.36 4.09 0.27
CA PRO A 517 -32.11 4.14 -0.47
C PRO A 517 -30.95 4.00 0.50
N ARG A 518 -30.60 2.76 0.85
CA ARG A 518 -29.30 2.43 1.38
C ARG A 518 -28.34 2.85 0.28
N THR A 519 -27.48 3.81 0.58
CA THR A 519 -26.24 4.05 -0.11
C THR A 519 -25.47 2.73 -0.12
N THR A 520 -25.78 1.86 -1.08
CA THR A 520 -25.06 0.63 -1.33
C THR A 520 -23.69 1.08 -1.77
N SER A 521 -22.77 1.14 -0.80
CA SER A 521 -21.33 1.26 -1.02
C SER A 521 -21.02 0.36 -2.20
N GLN A 522 -20.58 0.93 -3.32
CA GLN A 522 -20.27 0.18 -4.53
C GLN A 522 -19.30 -0.94 -4.14
N GLY A 523 -19.84 -2.15 -3.99
CA GLY A 523 -19.09 -3.28 -3.48
C GLY A 523 -18.06 -3.66 -4.52
N MET A 524 -16.79 -3.55 -4.16
CA MET A 524 -15.69 -4.05 -4.97
C MET A 524 -15.75 -5.58 -4.93
N MET A 525 -16.10 -6.21 -6.06
CA MET A 525 -16.19 -7.67 -6.12
C MET A 525 -14.79 -8.27 -6.33
N LYS A 526 -14.47 -9.31 -5.55
CA LYS A 526 -13.21 -10.05 -5.64
C LYS A 526 -13.42 -11.35 -6.42
N TYR A 527 -12.69 -11.51 -7.51
CA TYR A 527 -12.68 -12.71 -8.36
C TYR A 527 -11.38 -13.47 -8.15
N CYS A 528 -11.46 -14.78 -7.94
CA CYS A 528 -10.30 -15.67 -7.82
C CYS A 528 -10.44 -16.80 -8.84
N TYR A 529 -9.49 -16.90 -9.77
CA TYR A 529 -9.54 -17.89 -10.84
C TYR A 529 -8.11 -18.27 -11.28
N THR A 530 -7.97 -19.27 -12.16
CA THR A 530 -6.67 -19.70 -12.70
C THR A 530 -6.74 -19.71 -14.23
N LEU A 531 -5.77 -19.08 -14.88
CA LEU A 531 -5.61 -19.06 -16.33
C LEU A 531 -4.62 -20.15 -16.75
N ASP A 532 -5.03 -21.08 -17.62
CA ASP A 532 -4.11 -22.01 -18.27
C ASP A 532 -3.40 -21.30 -19.44
N LEU A 533 -2.07 -21.36 -19.45
CA LEU A 533 -1.22 -20.71 -20.45
C LEU A 533 -0.71 -21.68 -21.52
N ARG A 534 -0.94 -23.00 -21.37
CA ARG A 534 -0.41 -24.01 -22.29
C ARG A 534 -0.94 -23.80 -23.72
N PRO A 535 -0.07 -23.79 -24.74
CA PRO A 535 -0.51 -23.72 -26.12
C PRO A 535 -1.25 -25.01 -26.52
N GLY A 536 -2.42 -24.88 -27.15
CA GLY A 536 -3.11 -26.01 -27.80
C GLY A 536 -4.14 -26.79 -26.96
N THR A 537 -4.34 -26.49 -25.68
CA THR A 537 -5.39 -27.14 -24.85
C THR A 537 -6.80 -26.57 -25.08
N LYS A 538 -6.98 -25.63 -26.02
CA LYS A 538 -8.31 -25.14 -26.43
C LYS A 538 -9.07 -26.18 -27.28
N LYS A 539 -9.26 -27.40 -26.78
CA LYS A 539 -10.39 -28.22 -27.21
C LYS A 539 -11.62 -27.66 -26.52
N HIS A 540 -12.25 -26.68 -27.16
CA HIS A 540 -13.59 -26.20 -26.82
C HIS A 540 -14.60 -27.34 -27.00
N ASN A 541 -14.66 -28.26 -26.06
CA ASN A 541 -15.90 -28.97 -25.82
C ASN A 541 -16.85 -27.92 -25.23
N GLY A 542 -17.97 -27.60 -25.89
CA GLY A 542 -18.89 -26.52 -25.49
C GLY A 542 -19.37 -26.59 -24.03
N LEU A 543 -19.29 -27.77 -23.41
CA LEU A 543 -19.56 -28.00 -21.98
C LEU A 543 -18.51 -27.41 -21.03
N GLY A 544 -17.28 -27.17 -21.50
CA GLY A 544 -16.19 -26.65 -20.69
C GLY A 544 -16.50 -25.26 -20.10
N LEU A 545 -17.16 -24.39 -20.87
CA LEU A 545 -17.55 -23.04 -20.44
C LEU A 545 -18.53 -23.07 -19.25
N VAL A 546 -19.37 -24.10 -19.15
CA VAL A 546 -20.35 -24.24 -18.05
C VAL A 546 -19.65 -24.66 -16.74
N LEU A 547 -18.57 -25.43 -16.85
CA LEU A 547 -17.78 -25.90 -15.71
C LEU A 547 -16.67 -24.91 -15.32
N GLU A 548 -16.33 -23.97 -16.20
CA GLU A 548 -15.26 -23.02 -15.99
C GLU A 548 -15.61 -22.00 -14.89
N ARG A 549 -14.71 -21.81 -13.92
CA ARG A 549 -14.82 -20.78 -12.86
C ARG A 549 -14.22 -19.45 -13.30
N SER A 550 -14.46 -19.05 -14.55
CA SER A 550 -14.11 -17.72 -15.05
C SER A 550 -15.35 -16.81 -15.07
N ALA A 551 -15.15 -15.50 -15.25
CA ALA A 551 -16.26 -14.55 -15.38
C ALA A 551 -17.19 -14.92 -16.54
N ALA A 552 -16.63 -15.35 -17.68
CA ALA A 552 -17.41 -15.86 -18.80
C ALA A 552 -18.19 -17.14 -18.43
N GLY A 553 -17.60 -18.04 -17.64
CA GLY A 553 -18.30 -19.22 -17.15
C GLY A 553 -19.39 -18.91 -16.12
N GLU A 554 -19.25 -17.85 -15.32
CA GLU A 554 -20.34 -17.32 -14.48
C GLU A 554 -21.47 -16.74 -15.33
N GLU A 555 -21.15 -15.91 -16.33
CA GLU A 555 -22.14 -15.33 -17.25
C GLU A 555 -22.90 -16.42 -18.03
N VAL A 556 -22.20 -17.43 -18.55
CA VAL A 556 -22.82 -18.57 -19.24
C VAL A 556 -23.72 -19.37 -18.30
N ARG A 557 -23.30 -19.60 -17.05
CA ARG A 557 -24.15 -20.29 -16.05
C ARG A 557 -25.40 -19.47 -15.72
N VAL A 558 -25.28 -18.16 -15.56
CA VAL A 558 -26.43 -17.27 -15.37
C VAL A 558 -27.36 -17.30 -16.58
N LEU A 559 -26.80 -17.27 -17.80
CA LEU A 559 -27.57 -17.34 -19.03
C LEU A 559 -28.31 -18.69 -19.17
N ILE A 560 -27.66 -19.81 -18.84
CA ILE A 560 -28.30 -21.14 -18.80
C ILE A 560 -29.43 -21.17 -17.78
N VAL A 561 -29.23 -20.61 -16.58
CA VAL A 561 -30.29 -20.51 -15.56
C VAL A 561 -31.45 -19.66 -16.08
N LEU A 562 -31.19 -18.51 -16.69
CA LEU A 562 -32.22 -17.65 -17.27
C LEU A 562 -32.99 -18.35 -18.39
N MET A 563 -32.29 -19.04 -19.31
CA MET A 563 -32.90 -19.83 -20.39
C MET A 563 -33.73 -21.00 -19.84
N SER A 564 -33.30 -21.63 -18.75
CA SER A 564 -34.07 -22.68 -18.09
C SER A 564 -35.32 -22.13 -17.41
N LEU A 565 -35.24 -20.94 -16.79
CA LEU A 565 -36.37 -20.27 -16.16
C LEU A 565 -37.40 -19.80 -17.19
N THR A 566 -36.96 -19.24 -18.32
CA THR A 566 -37.88 -18.90 -19.43
C THR A 566 -38.50 -20.14 -20.06
N GLY A 567 -37.73 -21.22 -20.23
CA GLY A 567 -38.25 -22.51 -20.69
C GLY A 567 -39.35 -23.06 -19.76
N LEU A 568 -39.11 -23.03 -18.44
CA LEU A 568 -40.09 -23.45 -17.43
C LEU A 568 -41.33 -22.54 -17.41
N ALA A 569 -41.14 -21.22 -17.56
CA ALA A 569 -42.25 -20.27 -17.60
C ALA A 569 -43.13 -20.47 -18.84
N LEU A 570 -42.54 -20.70 -20.02
CA LEU A 570 -43.28 -21.03 -21.24
C LEU A 570 -44.00 -22.36 -21.11
N TRP A 571 -43.34 -23.37 -20.56
CA TRP A 571 -43.96 -24.68 -20.31
C TRP A 571 -45.19 -24.54 -19.41
N GLY A 572 -45.09 -23.78 -18.31
CA GLY A 572 -46.22 -23.53 -17.41
C GLY A 572 -47.33 -22.65 -17.99
N PHE A 573 -47.09 -21.96 -19.12
CA PHE A 573 -48.11 -21.18 -19.81
C PHE A 573 -48.88 -22.01 -20.85
N PHE A 574 -48.22 -23.01 -21.46
CA PHE A 574 -48.83 -23.86 -22.48
C PHE A 574 -49.41 -25.18 -21.96
N ALA A 575 -49.00 -25.62 -20.77
CA ALA A 575 -49.58 -26.75 -20.03
C ALA A 575 -50.76 -26.27 -19.18
#